data_AF-A0A965KVD8-F1
#
_entry.id   AF-A0A965KVD8-F1
#
_cell.length_a   1.000
_cell.length_b   1.000
_cell.length_c   1.000
_cell.angle_alpha   90.00
_cell.angle_beta   90.00
_cell.angle_gamma   90.00
#
_symmetry.space_group_name_H-M   'P 1'
#
loop_
_entity.id
_entity.type
_entity.pdbx_description
1 polymer ?
#
loop_
_entity_poly.entity_id
_entity_poly.type
_entity_poly.pdbx_seq_one_letter_code
_entity_poly.pdbx_strand_id
1 'polypeptide(L)'
;MTQINKSSVIIPAELADERIDIVLAKLTGLSRTAITNAINQNQITINGEPVAKSTKAQTGQVFELAIAKAETNSFDYSEDLNADVSTVSAFGKSFRSIHPKIIFEDSDLVVIDKPVGMAAHPSPGWNGPT
;
A
#
# COMPACT_ATOMS: atom_id res chain seq x y z
N MET A 1 19.59 -11.22 -6.49
CA MET A 1 18.66 -12.21 -5.89
C MET A 1 17.79 -11.45 -4.91
N THR A 2 16.52 -11.18 -5.24
CA THR A 2 15.62 -10.42 -4.38
C THR A 2 15.21 -11.31 -3.21
N GLN A 3 15.64 -10.96 -1.99
CA GLN A 3 15.22 -11.63 -0.75
C GLN A 3 13.71 -11.47 -0.59
N ILE A 4 12.97 -12.58 -0.65
CA ILE A 4 11.53 -12.59 -0.35
C ILE A 4 11.40 -12.63 1.17
N ASN A 5 11.09 -11.49 1.78
CA ASN A 5 10.78 -11.43 3.21
C ASN A 5 9.44 -12.15 3.46
N LYS A 6 9.47 -13.29 4.13
CA LYS A 6 8.26 -13.98 4.62
C LYS A 6 7.87 -13.39 5.97
N SER A 7 6.60 -13.00 6.10
CA SER A 7 6.02 -12.49 7.35
C SER A 7 4.77 -13.29 7.71
N SER A 8 4.58 -13.60 8.99
CA SER A 8 3.41 -14.32 9.50
C SER A 8 2.46 -13.37 10.22
N VAL A 9 1.17 -13.52 9.98
CA VAL A 9 0.11 -12.67 10.56
C VAL A 9 -0.98 -13.56 11.17
N ILE A 10 -1.35 -13.26 12.42
CA ILE A 10 -2.40 -13.97 13.16
C ILE A 10 -3.69 -13.14 13.11
N ILE A 11 -4.82 -13.78 12.82
CA ILE A 11 -6.12 -13.11 12.76
C ILE A 11 -6.70 -12.91 14.18
N PRO A 12 -6.93 -11.66 14.62
CA PRO A 12 -7.59 -11.39 15.89
C PRO A 12 -9.10 -11.66 15.82
N ALA A 13 -9.75 -11.85 16.97
CA ALA A 13 -11.19 -12.13 17.04
C ALA A 13 -12.05 -11.00 16.46
N GLU A 14 -11.58 -9.76 16.59
CA GLU A 14 -12.27 -8.54 16.13
C GLU A 14 -12.38 -8.43 14.61
N LEU A 15 -11.52 -9.13 13.86
CA LEU A 15 -11.48 -9.11 12.40
C LEU A 15 -11.94 -10.43 11.79
N ALA A 16 -12.58 -11.29 12.59
CA ALA A 16 -13.13 -12.56 12.11
C ALA A 16 -14.38 -12.35 11.24
N ASP A 17 -14.66 -13.31 10.36
CA ASP A 17 -15.78 -13.33 9.41
C ASP A 17 -15.75 -12.24 8.31
N GLU A 18 -14.80 -11.30 8.36
CA GLU A 18 -14.47 -10.41 7.26
C GLU A 18 -13.68 -11.13 6.15
N ARG A 19 -13.67 -10.56 4.94
CA ARG A 19 -12.85 -11.09 3.84
C ARG A 19 -11.37 -10.88 4.11
N ILE A 20 -10.56 -11.88 3.79
CA ILE A 20 -9.13 -11.90 4.08
C ILE A 20 -8.35 -10.73 3.43
N ASP A 21 -8.81 -10.22 2.28
CA ASP A 21 -8.19 -9.07 1.62
C ASP A 21 -8.29 -7.78 2.43
N ILE A 22 -9.39 -7.61 3.17
CA ILE A 22 -9.62 -6.45 4.06
C ILE A 22 -8.81 -6.63 5.34
N VAL A 23 -8.87 -7.82 5.93
CA VAL A 23 -8.21 -8.12 7.20
C VAL A 23 -6.70 -7.97 7.08
N LEU A 24 -6.09 -8.55 6.05
CA LEU A 24 -4.65 -8.44 5.84
C LEU A 24 -4.23 -7.00 5.49
N ALA A 25 -5.05 -6.22 4.78
CA ALA A 25 -4.75 -4.81 4.53
C ALA A 25 -4.67 -4.01 5.84
N LYS A 26 -5.64 -4.21 6.75
CA LYS A 26 -5.67 -3.57 8.09
C LYS A 26 -4.46 -4.00 8.94
N LEU A 27 -4.11 -5.28 8.93
CA LEU A 27 -3.03 -5.83 9.78
C LEU A 27 -1.62 -5.51 9.25
N THR A 28 -1.45 -5.38 7.93
CA THR A 28 -0.14 -5.18 7.31
C THR A 28 0.15 -3.71 6.97
N GLY A 29 -0.89 -2.87 6.92
CA GLY A 29 -0.81 -1.51 6.41
C GLY A 29 -0.64 -1.42 4.89
N LEU A 30 -0.70 -2.55 4.16
CA LEU A 30 -0.68 -2.57 2.70
C LEU A 30 -2.04 -2.21 2.13
N SER A 31 -2.06 -1.67 0.91
CA SER A 31 -3.31 -1.39 0.22
C SER A 31 -4.08 -2.68 -0.08
N ARG A 32 -5.41 -2.60 -0.08
CA ARG A 32 -6.28 -3.74 -0.42
C ARG A 32 -5.97 -4.31 -1.81
N THR A 33 -5.63 -3.46 -2.77
CA THR A 33 -5.25 -3.87 -4.13
C THR A 33 -3.94 -4.65 -4.12
N ALA A 34 -2.95 -4.24 -3.30
CA ALA A 34 -1.71 -4.98 -3.14
C ALA A 34 -1.94 -6.39 -2.57
N ILE A 35 -2.75 -6.50 -1.51
CA ILE A 35 -3.14 -7.79 -0.93
C ILE A 35 -3.89 -8.65 -1.95
N THR A 36 -4.84 -8.08 -2.69
CA THR A 36 -5.60 -8.82 -3.72
C THR A 36 -4.67 -9.35 -4.81
N ASN A 37 -3.70 -8.56 -5.25
CA ASN A 37 -2.72 -8.98 -6.24
C ASN A 37 -1.83 -10.10 -5.71
N ALA A 38 -1.39 -10.01 -4.45
CA ALA A 38 -0.59 -11.05 -3.80
C ALA A 38 -1.37 -12.37 -3.66
N ILE A 39 -2.67 -12.32 -3.33
CA ILE A 39 -3.55 -13.48 -3.33
C ILE A 39 -3.61 -14.11 -4.72
N ASN A 40 -3.85 -13.32 -5.78
CA ASN A 40 -3.91 -13.82 -7.16
C ASN A 40 -2.57 -14.41 -7.64
N GLN A 41 -1.45 -13.98 -7.06
CA GLN A 41 -0.12 -14.47 -7.37
C GLN A 41 0.31 -15.64 -6.47
N ASN A 42 -0.59 -16.19 -5.64
CA ASN A 42 -0.31 -17.25 -4.67
C ASN A 42 0.82 -16.90 -3.68
N GLN A 43 0.99 -15.62 -3.36
CA GLN A 43 2.00 -15.10 -2.41
C GLN A 43 1.49 -15.07 -0.97
N ILE A 44 0.22 -15.43 -0.75
CA ILE A 44 -0.39 -15.54 0.57
C ILE A 44 -0.88 -16.97 0.76
N THR A 45 -0.39 -17.61 1.80
CA THR A 45 -0.74 -19.00 2.13
C THR A 45 -1.26 -19.13 3.55
N ILE A 46 -2.09 -20.15 3.77
CA ILE A 46 -2.52 -20.61 5.08
C ILE A 46 -2.09 -22.07 5.23
N ASN A 47 -1.28 -22.38 6.25
CA ASN A 47 -0.71 -23.72 6.44
C ASN A 47 0.01 -24.29 5.19
N GLY A 48 0.60 -23.42 4.37
CA GLY A 48 1.28 -23.79 3.12
C GLY A 48 0.40 -23.84 1.86
N GLU A 49 -0.92 -23.75 2.00
CA GLU A 49 -1.86 -23.77 0.86
C GLU A 49 -2.24 -22.34 0.42
N PRO A 50 -2.34 -22.05 -0.90
CA PRO A 50 -2.76 -20.76 -1.40
C PRO A 50 -4.16 -20.37 -0.93
N VAL A 51 -4.31 -19.10 -0.55
CA VAL A 51 -5.60 -18.54 -0.12
C VAL A 51 -6.45 -18.12 -1.32
N ALA A 52 -7.75 -18.39 -1.26
CA ALA A 52 -8.70 -17.89 -2.24
C ALA A 52 -9.12 -16.43 -1.91
N LYS A 53 -9.39 -15.63 -2.94
CA LYS A 53 -9.75 -14.20 -2.84
C LYS A 53 -10.98 -13.91 -1.96
N SER A 54 -11.91 -14.85 -1.86
CA SER A 54 -13.15 -14.70 -1.09
C SER A 54 -13.12 -15.46 0.24
N THR A 55 -11.96 -15.97 0.66
CA THR A 55 -11.82 -16.64 1.95
C THR A 55 -12.14 -15.64 3.07
N LYS A 56 -13.01 -16.07 3.98
CA LYS A 56 -13.29 -15.34 5.21
C LYS A 56 -12.23 -15.66 6.26
N ALA A 57 -11.78 -14.65 6.98
CA ALA A 57 -10.81 -14.80 8.04
C ALA A 57 -11.46 -15.48 9.26
N GLN A 58 -10.79 -16.47 9.85
CA GLN A 58 -11.21 -17.06 11.12
C GLN A 58 -10.20 -16.70 12.21
N THR A 59 -10.70 -16.42 13.41
CA THR A 59 -9.86 -16.12 14.57
C THR A 59 -8.79 -17.18 14.79
N GLY A 60 -7.57 -16.75 15.08
CA GLY A 60 -6.45 -17.64 15.37
C GLY A 60 -5.82 -18.31 14.13
N GLN A 61 -6.34 -18.06 12.92
CA GLN A 61 -5.66 -18.48 11.70
C GLN A 61 -4.35 -17.71 11.52
N VAL A 62 -3.33 -18.41 11.00
CA VAL A 62 -2.02 -17.86 10.70
C VAL A 62 -1.83 -17.85 9.19
N PHE A 63 -1.52 -16.67 8.64
CA PHE A 63 -1.25 -16.48 7.22
C PHE A 63 0.22 -16.15 7.03
N GLU A 64 0.85 -16.78 6.03
CA GLU A 64 2.19 -16.45 5.59
C GLU A 64 2.11 -15.54 4.36
N LEU A 65 2.77 -14.39 4.42
CA LEU A 65 2.82 -13.40 3.36
C LEU A 65 4.24 -13.33 2.81
N ALA A 66 4.38 -13.65 1.53
CA ALA A 66 5.61 -13.53 0.76
C ALA A 66 5.62 -12.22 -0.06
N ILE A 67 5.20 -11.11 0.56
CA ILE A 67 5.09 -9.81 -0.10
C ILE A 67 6.25 -8.93 0.37
N ALA A 68 7.00 -8.36 -0.56
CA ALA A 68 7.92 -7.28 -0.22
C ALA A 68 7.09 -6.11 0.31
N LYS A 69 7.24 -5.77 1.59
CA LYS A 69 6.71 -4.53 2.14
C LYS A 69 7.36 -3.41 1.34
N ALA A 70 6.69 -2.92 0.30
CA ALA A 70 7.01 -1.62 -0.25
C ALA A 70 6.93 -0.70 0.96
N GLU A 71 8.03 -0.01 1.25
CA GLU A 71 8.08 0.99 2.30
C GLU A 71 6.85 1.85 2.09
N THR A 72 5.86 1.67 2.97
CA THR A 72 4.71 2.54 2.98
C THR A 72 5.34 3.91 3.01
N ASN A 73 5.08 4.75 2.01
CA ASN A 73 5.35 6.17 2.12
C ASN A 73 4.53 6.62 3.31
N SER A 74 5.07 6.46 4.51
CA SER A 74 4.80 7.31 5.65
C SER A 74 5.19 8.67 5.11
N PHE A 75 4.20 9.38 4.58
CA PHE A 75 4.27 10.81 4.51
C PHE A 75 4.38 11.25 5.95
N ASP A 76 5.63 11.37 6.38
CA ASP A 76 6.01 11.99 7.63
C ASP A 76 5.57 13.45 7.46
N TYR A 77 4.51 13.85 8.16
CA TYR A 77 4.15 15.25 8.26
C TYR A 77 5.12 15.92 9.24
N SER A 78 6.41 15.98 8.88
CA SER A 78 7.33 16.93 9.52
C SER A 78 7.21 18.26 8.77
N GLU A 79 7.18 19.36 9.52
CA GLU A 79 6.98 20.73 9.05
C GLU A 79 8.16 21.29 8.21
N ASP A 80 8.84 20.43 7.45
CA ASP A 80 10.00 20.81 6.66
C ASP A 80 9.55 21.23 5.26
N LEU A 81 8.96 22.43 5.18
CA LEU A 81 8.57 23.12 3.95
C LEU A 81 9.75 23.56 3.05
N ASN A 82 10.94 22.98 3.21
CA ASN A 82 12.09 23.31 2.39
C ASN A 82 12.80 22.06 1.91
N ALA A 83 12.46 21.68 0.68
CA ALA A 83 13.29 20.94 -0.27
C ALA A 83 14.02 19.70 0.29
N ASP A 84 13.46 18.52 0.04
CA ASP A 84 14.32 17.51 -0.58
C ASP A 84 13.57 16.57 -1.52
N VAL A 85 14.22 16.32 -2.65
CA VAL A 85 13.71 15.52 -3.75
C VAL A 85 13.94 14.06 -3.38
N SER A 86 12.92 13.37 -2.85
CA SER A 86 12.99 11.92 -2.72
C SER A 86 12.75 11.26 -4.08
N THR A 87 13.75 10.57 -4.61
CA THR A 87 13.58 9.66 -5.76
C THR A 87 12.76 8.46 -5.34
N VAL A 88 11.55 8.34 -5.90
CA VAL A 88 10.71 7.15 -5.70
C VAL A 88 10.90 6.21 -6.89
N SER A 89 11.21 4.95 -6.62
CA SER A 89 11.31 3.91 -7.65
C SER A 89 10.00 3.15 -7.74
N ALA A 90 9.32 3.26 -8.88
CA ALA A 90 8.13 2.48 -9.18
C ALA A 90 8.27 1.89 -10.58
N PHE A 91 7.94 0.61 -10.75
CA PHE A 91 7.96 -0.08 -12.05
C PHE A 91 9.31 0.01 -12.78
N GLY A 92 10.43 -0.02 -12.05
CA GLY A 92 11.78 0.09 -12.62
C GLY A 92 12.13 1.47 -13.19
N LYS A 93 11.32 2.49 -12.91
CA LYS A 93 11.54 3.88 -13.31
C LYS A 93 11.74 4.74 -12.07
N SER A 94 12.76 5.60 -12.12
CA SER A 94 12.99 6.61 -11.10
C SER A 94 12.14 7.82 -11.40
N PHE A 95 11.21 8.13 -10.50
CA PHE A 95 10.43 9.36 -10.56
C PHE A 95 10.96 10.34 -9.53
N ARG A 96 11.02 11.60 -9.93
CA ARG A 96 11.23 12.69 -9.00
C ARG A 96 9.92 12.83 -8.22
N SER A 97 9.88 12.50 -6.93
CA SER A 97 8.69 12.77 -6.12
C SER A 97 8.51 14.27 -6.04
N ILE A 98 7.40 14.77 -6.55
CA ILE A 98 7.03 16.18 -6.46
C ILE A 98 5.94 16.24 -5.40
N HIS A 99 6.27 16.80 -4.24
CA HIS A 99 5.32 17.02 -3.17
C HIS A 99 4.60 18.35 -3.44
N PRO A 100 3.27 18.34 -3.71
CA PRO A 100 2.54 19.58 -3.94
C PRO A 100 2.43 20.35 -2.60
N LYS A 101 2.56 21.67 -2.65
CA LYS A 101 2.48 22.52 -1.46
C LYS A 101 1.04 22.58 -0.97
N ILE A 102 0.78 22.31 0.31
CA ILE A 102 -0.53 22.55 0.93
C ILE A 102 -0.69 24.05 1.14
N ILE A 103 -1.79 24.62 0.65
CA ILE A 103 -2.12 26.04 0.81
C ILE A 103 -3.27 26.27 1.80
N PHE A 104 -4.05 25.22 2.10
CA PHE A 104 -5.09 25.24 3.11
C PHE A 104 -5.40 23.80 3.57
N GLU A 105 -5.75 23.63 4.84
CA GLU A 105 -6.14 22.36 5.45
C GLU A 105 -7.12 22.61 6.61
N ASP A 106 -8.18 21.81 6.68
CA ASP A 106 -9.09 21.70 7.82
C ASP A 106 -9.45 20.22 8.09
N SER A 107 -10.44 19.97 8.94
CA SER A 107 -10.86 18.61 9.32
C SER A 107 -11.43 17.78 8.18
N ASP A 108 -11.91 18.43 7.12
CA ASP A 108 -12.71 17.81 6.07
C ASP A 108 -12.09 17.99 4.67
N LEU A 109 -11.20 18.97 4.49
CA LEU A 109 -10.66 19.38 3.20
C LEU A 109 -9.19 19.79 3.27
N VAL A 110 -8.46 19.43 2.21
CA VAL A 110 -7.11 19.92 1.91
C VAL A 110 -7.12 20.58 0.54
N VAL A 111 -6.47 21.75 0.44
CA VAL A 111 -6.22 22.44 -0.82
C VAL A 111 -4.72 22.47 -1.06
N ILE A 112 -4.31 21.98 -2.23
CA ILE A 112 -2.92 21.95 -2.67
C ILE A 112 -2.68 22.88 -3.85
N ASP A 113 -1.49 23.48 -3.91
CA ASP A 113 -0.95 24.11 -5.12
C ASP A 113 -0.35 23.02 -6.01
N LYS A 114 -1.18 22.54 -6.95
CA LYS A 114 -0.85 21.45 -7.84
C LYS A 114 0.11 21.91 -8.94
N PRO A 115 1.33 21.35 -9.04
CA PRO A 115 2.29 21.78 -10.05
C PRO A 115 1.89 21.35 -11.46
N VAL A 116 2.37 22.12 -12.45
CA VAL A 116 2.20 21.78 -13.87
C VAL A 116 2.84 20.42 -14.16
N GLY A 117 2.10 19.55 -14.86
CA GLY A 117 2.56 18.21 -15.23
C GLY A 117 2.26 17.10 -14.21
N MET A 118 1.60 17.41 -13.09
CA MET A 118 1.03 16.41 -12.20
C MET A 118 -0.42 16.12 -12.62
N ALA A 119 -0.84 14.85 -12.69
CA ALA A 119 -2.24 14.51 -13.02
C ALA A 119 -3.10 14.49 -11.76
N ALA A 120 -4.36 14.93 -11.81
CA ALA A 120 -5.27 14.77 -10.67
C ALA A 120 -5.82 13.33 -10.58
N HIS A 121 -5.95 12.69 -11.74
CA HIS A 121 -6.28 11.28 -11.86
C HIS A 121 -5.50 10.72 -13.07
N PRO A 122 -4.83 9.56 -12.96
CA PRO A 122 -4.11 8.97 -14.08
C PRO A 122 -5.08 8.42 -15.14
N SER A 123 -4.72 8.55 -16.42
CA SER A 123 -5.40 7.92 -17.56
C SER A 123 -4.60 6.73 -18.08
N PRO A 124 -5.21 5.78 -18.84
CA PRO A 124 -4.45 4.72 -19.52
C PRO A 124 -3.30 5.32 -20.36
N GLY A 125 -2.06 4.92 -20.06
CA GLY A 125 -0.85 5.46 -20.70
C GLY A 125 -0.13 6.57 -19.92
N TRP A 126 -0.70 7.07 -18.81
CA TRP A 126 -0.02 8.02 -17.92
C TRP A 126 1.13 7.34 -17.16
N ASN A 127 2.32 7.94 -17.23
CA ASN A 127 3.52 7.47 -16.53
C ASN A 127 4.16 8.58 -15.69
N GLY A 128 3.39 9.57 -15.22
CA GLY A 128 3.89 10.71 -14.45
C GLY A 128 3.38 10.74 -12.98
N PRO A 129 3.75 11.77 -12.21
CA PRO A 129 3.28 11.96 -10.84
C PRO A 129 1.77 12.23 -10.75
N THR A 130 1.12 11.70 -9.73
CA THR A 130 -0.30 11.93 -9.38
C THR A 130 -0.41 12.38 -7.95
#